data_AF-A0A7W1JD80-F1
#
_entry.id   AF-A0A7W1JD80-F1
#
_cell.length_a   1.000
_cell.length_b   1.000
_cell.length_c   1.000
_cell.angle_alpha   90.00
_cell.angle_beta   90.00
_cell.angle_gamma   90.00
#
_symmetry.space_group_name_H-M   'P 1'
#
loop_
_entity.id
_entity.type
_entity.pdbx_description
1 polymer ?
#
loop_
_entity_poly.entity_id
_entity_poly.type
_entity_poly.pdbx_seq_one_letter_code
_entity_poly.pdbx_strand_id
1 'polypeptide(L)'
;MSYIIDGAQGQDWQGANWVFLSMSEPLLAALQEIKGAEPLAERLAETMNAESGYLDISDLLESPKMNAVWLKAVDDAIARMRERGSAHWHRPEEFEPFLEKVAKLKNLALVQQPV
;
A
#
# COMPACT_ATOMS: atom_id res chain seq x y z
N MET A 1 12.67 1.73 -14.17
CA MET A 1 12.84 1.56 -12.71
C MET A 1 11.54 1.01 -12.16
N SER A 2 11.62 0.04 -11.26
CA SER A 2 10.49 -0.61 -10.59
C SER A 2 10.49 -0.21 -9.11
N TYR A 3 9.33 -0.17 -8.47
CA TYR A 3 9.27 -0.05 -7.02
C TYR A 3 9.21 -1.44 -6.37
N ILE A 4 9.55 -1.51 -5.09
CA ILE A 4 9.37 -2.70 -4.26
C ILE A 4 8.82 -2.24 -2.91
N ILE A 5 7.66 -2.78 -2.50
CA ILE A 5 7.22 -2.71 -1.10
C ILE A 5 7.55 -4.05 -0.46
N ASP A 6 8.53 -4.08 0.44
CA ASP A 6 8.82 -5.29 1.19
C ASP A 6 7.73 -5.50 2.24
N GLY A 7 7.09 -6.66 2.17
CA GLY A 7 5.92 -7.02 2.95
C GLY A 7 6.15 -8.30 3.73
N ALA A 8 5.36 -8.54 4.78
CA ALA A 8 5.54 -9.73 5.60
C ALA A 8 5.45 -11.04 4.78
N GLN A 9 6.24 -12.04 5.17
CA GLN A 9 6.23 -13.41 4.63
C GLN A 9 6.63 -13.53 3.13
N GLY A 10 7.58 -12.70 2.66
CA GLY A 10 8.10 -12.78 1.29
C GLY A 10 7.07 -12.39 0.23
N GLN A 11 6.14 -11.51 0.61
CA GLN A 11 5.10 -11.01 -0.28
C GLN A 11 5.53 -9.68 -0.92
N ASP A 12 6.75 -9.61 -1.48
CA ASP A 12 7.30 -8.38 -2.04
C ASP A 12 6.39 -7.79 -3.15
N TRP A 13 6.04 -6.52 -3.02
CA TRP A 13 5.17 -5.81 -3.96
C TRP A 13 6.05 -5.11 -4.98
N GLN A 14 6.44 -5.83 -6.03
CA GLN A 14 7.14 -5.24 -7.15
C GLN A 14 6.14 -4.75 -8.22
N GLY A 15 6.40 -3.57 -8.79
CA GLY A 15 5.59 -3.00 -9.87
C GLY A 15 6.25 -1.81 -10.56
N ALA A 16 5.56 -1.19 -11.51
CA ALA A 16 6.07 -0.01 -12.22
C ALA A 16 6.18 1.19 -11.26
N ASN A 17 7.35 1.84 -11.19
CA ASN A 17 7.64 2.91 -10.22
C ASN A 17 6.57 4.02 -10.19
N TRP A 18 5.97 4.34 -11.32
CA TRP A 18 4.93 5.37 -11.39
C TRP A 18 3.64 4.96 -10.67
N VAL A 19 3.33 3.67 -10.51
CA VAL A 19 2.18 3.19 -9.72
C VAL A 19 2.41 3.51 -8.24
N PHE A 20 3.62 3.28 -7.71
CA PHE A 20 3.98 3.69 -6.35
C PHE A 20 3.89 5.21 -6.18
N LEU A 21 4.43 5.99 -7.11
CA LEU A 21 4.32 7.46 -7.09
C LEU A 21 2.86 7.94 -7.14
N SER A 22 1.99 7.22 -7.86
CA SER A 22 0.57 7.56 -7.97
C SER A 22 -0.24 7.18 -6.73
N MET A 23 0.22 6.16 -6.00
CA MET A 23 -0.42 5.63 -4.80
C MET A 23 0.10 6.28 -3.51
N SER A 24 1.33 6.78 -3.48
CA SER A 24 2.02 7.20 -2.25
C SER A 24 1.33 8.38 -1.55
N GLU A 25 0.94 9.42 -2.29
CA GLU A 25 0.18 10.55 -1.72
C GLU A 25 -1.22 10.13 -1.21
N PRO A 26 -2.08 9.46 -2.01
CA PRO A 26 -3.37 8.95 -1.52
C PRO A 26 -3.24 8.00 -0.31
N LEU A 27 -2.21 7.16 -0.31
CA LEU A 27 -1.94 6.21 0.76
C LEU A 27 -1.48 6.89 2.04
N LEU A 28 -0.61 7.90 1.95
CA LEU A 28 -0.21 8.69 3.10
C LEU A 28 -1.41 9.40 3.73
N ALA A 29 -2.27 10.01 2.91
CA ALA A 29 -3.49 10.64 3.39
C ALA A 29 -4.44 9.64 4.07
N ALA A 30 -4.60 8.44 3.51
CA ALA A 30 -5.41 7.39 4.10
C ALA A 30 -4.85 6.89 5.45
N LEU A 31 -3.52 6.71 5.55
CA LEU A 31 -2.86 6.30 6.78
C LEU A 31 -3.05 7.35 7.89
N GLN A 32 -2.88 8.64 7.59
CA GLN A 32 -3.03 9.73 8.57
C GLN A 32 -4.43 9.81 9.19
N GLU A 33 -5.46 9.29 8.52
CA GLU A 33 -6.84 9.27 9.01
C GLU A 33 -7.15 8.04 9.88
N ILE A 34 -6.26 7.03 9.90
CA ILE A 34 -6.45 5.80 10.66
C ILE A 34 -5.65 5.90 11.97
N LYS A 35 -6.36 5.91 13.10
CA LYS A 35 -5.73 5.89 14.43
C LYS A 35 -4.84 4.65 14.61
N GLY A 36 -3.57 4.82 14.96
CA GLY A 36 -2.63 3.71 15.12
C GLY A 36 -1.83 3.36 13.86
N ALA A 37 -1.97 4.14 12.77
CA ALA A 37 -1.22 3.97 11.53
C ALA A 37 0.04 4.84 11.46
N GLU A 38 0.37 5.59 12.53
CA GLU A 38 1.47 6.54 12.56
C GLU A 38 2.82 5.92 12.12
N PRO A 39 3.20 4.69 12.54
CA PRO A 39 4.44 4.07 12.09
C PRO A 39 4.50 3.80 10.58
N LEU A 40 3.38 3.42 9.97
CA LEU A 40 3.28 3.20 8.53
C LEU A 40 3.32 4.54 7.77
N ALA A 41 2.63 5.56 8.30
CA ALA A 41 2.61 6.89 7.71
C ALA A 41 4.00 7.55 7.71
N GLU A 42 4.72 7.45 8.83
CA GLU A 42 6.09 7.96 8.97
C GLU A 42 7.02 7.32 7.95
N ARG A 43 7.04 5.98 7.87
CA ARG A 43 7.96 5.28 6.97
C ARG A 43 7.64 5.50 5.49
N LEU A 44 6.36 5.63 5.14
CA LEU A 44 5.95 6.01 3.80
C LEU A 44 6.40 7.44 3.47
N ALA A 45 6.21 8.40 4.37
CA ALA A 45 6.64 9.79 4.17
C ALA A 45 8.17 9.90 4.02
N GLU A 46 8.93 9.16 4.82
CA GLU A 46 10.40 9.06 4.69
C GLU A 46 10.81 8.52 3.33
N THR A 47 10.15 7.44 2.87
CA THR A 47 10.42 6.83 1.56
C THR A 47 10.13 7.81 0.41
N MET A 48 9.01 8.55 0.50
CA MET A 48 8.66 9.60 -0.46
C MET A 48 9.71 10.72 -0.51
N ASN A 49 10.16 11.19 0.66
CA ASN A 49 11.20 12.24 0.75
C ASN A 49 12.57 11.79 0.24
N ALA A 50 12.89 10.49 0.38
CA ALA A 50 14.13 9.92 -0.13
C ALA A 50 14.13 9.70 -1.65
N GLU A 51 13.01 9.95 -2.34
CA GLU A 51 12.78 9.61 -3.75
C GLU A 51 13.12 8.14 -4.06
N SER A 52 13.05 7.29 -3.02
CA SER A 52 13.36 5.87 -3.10
C SER A 52 12.13 5.15 -3.61
N GLY A 53 12.28 4.36 -4.67
CA GLY A 53 11.25 3.41 -5.10
C GLY A 53 11.10 2.21 -4.15
N TYR A 54 11.72 2.22 -2.98
CA TYR A 54 11.75 1.11 -2.04
C TYR A 54 11.12 1.50 -0.70
N LEU A 55 10.03 0.82 -0.32
CA LEU A 55 9.35 0.95 0.96
C LEU A 55 9.46 -0.38 1.72
N ASP A 56 10.15 -0.40 2.86
CA ASP A 56 10.22 -1.59 3.72
C ASP A 56 9.28 -1.43 4.92
N ILE A 57 8.22 -2.22 4.98
CA ILE A 57 7.27 -2.26 6.11
C ILE A 57 7.07 -3.69 6.61
N SER A 58 7.99 -4.59 6.27
CA SER A 58 7.90 -6.03 6.54
C SER A 58 7.68 -6.33 8.03
N ASP A 59 8.50 -5.72 8.89
CA ASP A 59 8.43 -5.76 10.36
C ASP A 59 7.08 -5.27 10.91
N LEU A 60 6.56 -4.17 10.36
CA LEU A 60 5.28 -3.60 10.76
C LEU A 60 4.13 -4.56 10.42
N LEU A 61 4.18 -5.19 9.25
CA LEU A 61 3.14 -6.10 8.75
C LEU A 61 3.13 -7.47 9.43
N GLU A 62 4.15 -7.83 10.24
CA GLU A 62 4.11 -9.01 11.10
C GLU A 62 2.99 -8.92 12.15
N SER A 63 2.63 -7.69 12.55
CA SER A 63 1.50 -7.46 13.45
C SER A 63 0.17 -7.58 12.69
N PRO A 64 -0.74 -8.50 13.08
CA PRO A 64 -2.04 -8.64 12.42
C PRO A 64 -2.85 -7.35 12.43
N LYS A 65 -2.73 -6.56 13.51
CA LYS A 65 -3.39 -5.26 13.65
C LYS A 65 -2.85 -4.26 12.62
N MET A 66 -1.54 -4.19 12.46
CA MET A 66 -0.91 -3.24 11.55
C MET A 66 -1.10 -3.64 10.09
N ASN A 67 -1.10 -4.95 9.80
CA ASN A 67 -1.47 -5.48 8.50
C ASN A 67 -2.92 -5.09 8.13
N ALA A 68 -3.87 -5.19 9.06
CA ALA A 68 -5.24 -4.74 8.83
C ALA A 68 -5.33 -3.22 8.57
N VAL A 69 -4.56 -2.42 9.30
CA VAL A 69 -4.46 -0.96 9.08
C VAL A 69 -3.90 -0.65 7.70
N TRP A 70 -2.81 -1.31 7.29
CA TRP A 70 -2.20 -1.16 5.97
C TRP A 70 -3.19 -1.50 4.86
N LEU A 71 -3.86 -2.65 4.93
CA LEU A 71 -4.83 -3.08 3.93
C LEU A 71 -6.01 -2.11 3.83
N LYS A 72 -6.50 -1.59 4.95
CA LYS A 72 -7.55 -0.56 4.96
C LYS A 72 -7.06 0.73 4.29
N ALA A 73 -5.85 1.18 4.59
CA ALA A 73 -5.31 2.40 4.00
C ALA A 73 -5.13 2.28 2.48
N VAL A 74 -4.68 1.11 2.02
CA VAL A 74 -4.57 0.80 0.59
C VAL A 74 -5.94 0.86 -0.10
N ASP A 75 -7.01 0.38 0.55
CA ASP A 75 -8.36 0.48 0.01
C ASP A 75 -8.87 1.90 -0.10
N ASP A 76 -8.70 2.68 0.96
CA ASP A 76 -9.11 4.07 0.98
C ASP A 76 -8.33 4.88 -0.07
N ALA A 77 -7.04 4.57 -0.27
CA ALA A 77 -6.22 5.16 -1.32
C ALA A 77 -6.72 4.81 -2.73
N ILE A 78 -7.02 3.54 -2.99
CA ILE A 78 -7.59 3.09 -4.28
C ILE A 78 -8.94 3.76 -4.54
N ALA A 79 -9.81 3.85 -3.53
CA ALA A 79 -11.11 4.50 -3.64
C ALA A 79 -10.95 5.99 -4.01
N ARG A 80 -10.05 6.71 -3.34
CA ARG A 80 -9.75 8.13 -3.64
C ARG A 80 -9.22 8.31 -5.07
N MET A 81 -8.36 7.41 -5.53
CA MET A 81 -7.83 7.45 -6.89
C MET A 81 -8.92 7.25 -7.94
N ARG A 82 -9.87 6.35 -7.68
CA ARG A 82 -11.04 6.11 -8.54
C ARG A 82 -11.99 7.31 -8.55
N GLU A 83 -12.28 7.90 -7.39
CA GLU A 83 -13.20 9.03 -7.25
C GLU A 83 -12.67 10.32 -7.86
N ARG A 84 -11.38 10.62 -7.69
CA ARG A 84 -10.78 11.85 -8.20
C ARG A 84 -10.60 11.85 -9.72
N GLY A 85 -10.85 10.74 -10.41
CA GLY A 85 -10.49 10.58 -11.82
C GLY A 85 -9.03 10.98 -12.05
N SER A 86 -8.17 10.63 -11.07
CA SER A 86 -6.80 11.14 -11.02
C SER A 86 -6.14 10.87 -12.37
N ALA A 87 -5.44 11.87 -12.93
CA ALA A 87 -4.74 11.80 -14.22
C ALA A 87 -3.63 10.72 -14.26
N HIS A 88 -3.53 9.90 -13.22
CA HIS A 88 -2.62 8.77 -13.10
C HIS A 88 -3.33 7.43 -13.29
N TRP A 89 -4.68 7.39 -13.33
CA TRP A 89 -5.48 6.20 -13.67
C TRP A 89 -5.64 6.01 -15.20
N HIS A 90 -4.66 6.43 -16.00
CA HIS A 90 -4.75 6.34 -17.48
C HIS A 90 -4.25 5.01 -18.05
N ARG A 91 -3.79 4.07 -17.21
CA ARG A 91 -3.32 2.73 -17.58
C ARG A 91 -3.76 1.67 -16.56
N PRO A 92 -5.07 1.33 -16.52
CA PRO A 92 -5.60 0.36 -15.55
C PRO A 92 -4.90 -1.00 -15.59
N GLU A 93 -4.41 -1.42 -16.77
CA GLU A 93 -3.66 -2.66 -16.97
C GLU A 93 -2.33 -2.71 -16.18
N GLU A 94 -1.72 -1.56 -15.90
CA GLU A 94 -0.50 -1.48 -15.09
C GLU A 94 -0.82 -1.47 -13.59
N PHE A 95 -2.06 -1.15 -13.20
CA PHE A 95 -2.56 -1.29 -11.83
C PHE A 95 -3.06 -2.71 -11.51
N GLU A 96 -3.48 -3.49 -12.51
CA GLU A 96 -4.03 -4.84 -12.29
C GLU A 96 -3.13 -5.74 -11.42
N PRO A 97 -1.81 -5.85 -11.67
CA PRO A 97 -0.93 -6.68 -10.82
C PRO A 97 -0.86 -6.19 -9.36
N PHE A 98 -0.92 -4.88 -9.15
CA PHE A 98 -0.96 -4.29 -7.81
C PHE A 98 -2.30 -4.61 -7.11
N LEU A 99 -3.42 -4.41 -7.80
CA LEU A 99 -4.76 -4.70 -7.30
C LEU A 99 -4.95 -6.20 -6.97
N GLU A 100 -4.44 -7.09 -7.82
CA GLU A 100 -4.45 -8.53 -7.57
C GLU A 100 -3.66 -8.91 -6.32
N LYS A 101 -2.47 -8.31 -6.11
CA LYS A 101 -1.67 -8.53 -4.90
C LYS A 101 -2.39 -8.03 -3.65
N VAL A 102 -3.00 -6.85 -3.69
CA VAL A 102 -3.84 -6.32 -2.61
C VAL A 102 -4.99 -7.28 -2.30
N ALA A 103 -5.70 -7.78 -3.31
CA ALA A 103 -6.81 -8.72 -3.14
C ALA A 103 -6.35 -10.06 -2.51
N LYS A 104 -5.20 -10.61 -2.93
CA LYS A 104 -4.63 -11.83 -2.34
C LYS A 104 -4.29 -11.64 -0.86
N LEU A 105 -3.69 -10.51 -0.50
CA LEU A 105 -3.30 -10.22 0.88
C LEU A 105 -4.49 -9.98 1.81
N LYS A 106 -5.53 -9.32 1.31
CA LYS A 106 -6.81 -9.25 2.04
C LYS A 106 -7.39 -10.63 2.32
N ASN A 107 -7.39 -11.50 1.32
CA ASN A 107 -7.89 -12.87 1.49
C ASN A 107 -7.06 -13.62 2.55
N LEU A 108 -5.73 -13.51 2.50
CA LEU A 108 -4.84 -14.08 3.51
C LEU A 108 -5.05 -13.47 4.91
N ALA A 109 -5.30 -12.17 5.03
CA ALA A 109 -5.59 -11.51 6.30
C ALA A 109 -6.96 -11.93 6.86
N LEU A 110 -7.96 -12.13 6.01
CA LEU A 110 -9.28 -12.63 6.39
C LEU A 110 -9.22 -14.08 6.91
N VAL A 111 -8.39 -14.93 6.30
CA VAL A 111 -8.18 -16.32 6.74
C VAL A 111 -7.41 -16.40 8.07
N GLN A 112 -6.58 -15.41 8.37
CA GLN A 112 -5.75 -15.37 9.59
C GLN A 112 -6.44 -14.74 10.81
N GLN A 113 -7.65 -14.18 10.68
CA GLN A 113 -8.39 -13.69 11.83
C GLN A 113 -8.99 -14.88 12.60
N PRO A 114 -8.63 -15.09 13.88
CA PRO A 114 -9.30 -16.09 14.71
C PRO A 114 -10.75 -15.65 14.93
N VAL A 115 -11.68 -16.59 14.71
CA VAL A 115 -13.11 -16.43 15.03
C VAL A 115 -13.29 -16.23 16.53
#